data_AF-A0A2R6JFP1-F1
#
_entry.id   AF-A0A2R6JFP1-F1
#
_cell.length_a   1.000
_cell.length_b   1.000
_cell.length_c   1.000
_cell.angle_alpha   90.00
_cell.angle_beta   90.00
_cell.angle_gamma   90.00
#
_symmetry.space_group_name_H-M   'P 1'
#
loop_
_entity.id
_entity.type
_entity.pdbx_description
1 polymer ?
#
loop_
_entity_poly.entity_id
_entity_poly.type
_entity_poly.pdbx_seq_one_letter_code
_entity_poly.pdbx_strand_id
1 'polypeptide(L)'
;MDRPNAEFTFEAASDGVLRITHSGGDTFVRETTKNLSIVVNGARVDRVPPPVRPNDSVTVPASADDSVRIVWYGDDPECSSVLDTYGPNGTTSAVAGR
;
A
#
# COMPACT_ATOMS: atom_id res chain seq x y z
N MET A 1 14.47 1.65 11.82
CA MET A 1 14.05 1.34 10.45
C MET A 1 13.77 2.65 9.75
N ASP A 2 14.47 2.92 8.66
CA ASP A 2 14.18 4.08 7.82
C ASP A 2 12.95 3.73 6.96
N ARG A 3 11.87 4.49 7.12
CA ARG A 3 10.65 4.25 6.34
C ARG A 3 10.61 5.20 5.15
N PRO A 4 10.18 4.71 3.98
CA PRO A 4 10.04 5.56 2.81
C PRO A 4 8.94 6.59 3.05
N ASN A 5 9.16 7.78 2.54
CA ASN A 5 8.12 8.78 2.43
C ASN A 5 7.34 8.53 1.14
N ALA A 6 6.17 7.89 1.24
CA ALA A 6 5.34 7.55 0.10
C ALA A 6 3.88 7.85 0.40
N GLU A 7 3.18 8.36 -0.60
CA GLU A 7 1.77 8.69 -0.55
C GLU A 7 0.99 7.77 -1.48
N PHE A 8 -0.23 7.41 -1.07
CA PHE A 8 -1.11 6.57 -1.86
C PHE A 8 -2.51 7.14 -1.95
N THR A 9 -3.15 6.90 -3.09
CA THR A 9 -4.58 7.17 -3.27
C THR A 9 -5.32 5.88 -3.55
N PHE A 10 -6.56 5.82 -3.07
CA PHE A 10 -7.42 4.66 -3.16
C PHE A 10 -8.69 5.02 -3.92
N GLU A 11 -8.97 4.29 -5.00
CA GLU A 11 -10.17 4.47 -5.80
C GLU A 11 -10.93 3.14 -5.81
N ALA A 12 -12.06 3.08 -5.10
CA ALA A 12 -12.93 1.91 -5.11
C ALA A 12 -13.75 1.89 -6.40
N ALA A 13 -13.70 0.79 -7.13
CA ALA A 13 -14.53 0.55 -8.28
C ALA A 13 -15.77 -0.28 -7.88
N SER A 14 -16.87 -0.11 -8.62
CA SER A 14 -18.16 -0.76 -8.31
C SER A 14 -18.16 -2.28 -8.55
N ASP A 15 -17.06 -2.85 -9.02
CA ASP A 15 -16.87 -4.25 -9.39
C ASP A 15 -16.16 -5.09 -8.30
N GLY A 16 -16.04 -4.55 -7.07
CA GLY A 16 -15.41 -5.26 -5.94
C GLY A 16 -13.89 -5.21 -5.98
N VAL A 17 -13.36 -4.15 -6.58
CA VAL A 17 -11.95 -3.95 -6.81
C VAL A 17 -11.51 -2.58 -6.29
N LEU A 18 -10.34 -2.55 -5.67
CA LEU A 18 -9.70 -1.31 -5.22
C LEU A 18 -8.47 -1.02 -6.06
N ARG A 19 -8.46 0.15 -6.69
CA ARG A 19 -7.26 0.68 -7.34
C ARG A 19 -6.46 1.49 -6.33
N ILE A 20 -5.18 1.14 -6.22
CA ILE A 20 -4.21 1.78 -5.36
C ILE A 20 -3.20 2.46 -6.26
N THR A 21 -3.04 3.76 -6.14
CA THR A 21 -2.05 4.53 -6.91
C THR A 21 -1.00 5.08 -5.96
N HIS A 22 0.27 4.89 -6.28
CA HIS A 22 1.36 5.58 -5.58
C HIS A 22 1.35 7.04 -6.03
N SER A 23 0.76 7.94 -5.25
CA SER A 23 0.47 9.31 -5.68
C SER A 23 1.67 10.24 -5.59
N GLY A 24 2.70 9.89 -4.80
CA GLY A 24 3.86 10.73 -4.61
C GLY A 24 4.88 10.16 -3.64
N GLY A 25 6.04 10.82 -3.54
CA GLY A 25 7.13 10.42 -2.64
C GLY A 25 8.21 9.55 -3.30
N ASP A 26 8.83 8.71 -2.48
CA ASP A 26 9.98 7.89 -2.82
C ASP A 26 9.65 6.80 -3.84
N THR A 27 10.56 6.56 -4.78
CA THR A 27 10.44 5.43 -5.72
C THR A 27 10.93 4.14 -5.09
N PHE A 28 10.15 3.07 -5.20
CA PHE A 28 10.55 1.73 -4.79
C PHE A 28 11.26 1.03 -5.95
N VAL A 29 12.57 0.82 -5.83
CA VAL A 29 13.38 0.09 -6.80
C VAL A 29 13.34 -1.41 -6.50
N ARG A 30 13.82 -2.26 -7.41
CA ARG A 30 13.76 -3.73 -7.28
C ARG A 30 14.24 -4.25 -5.92
N GLU A 31 15.29 -3.66 -5.38
CA GLU A 31 15.89 -4.02 -4.11
C GLU A 31 15.00 -3.69 -2.91
N THR A 32 14.18 -2.64 -3.02
CA THR A 32 13.37 -2.09 -1.92
C THR A 32 11.89 -2.44 -2.06
N THR A 33 11.37 -2.72 -3.25
CA THR A 33 9.98 -3.18 -3.48
C THR A 33 9.68 -4.50 -2.76
N LYS A 34 10.68 -5.34 -2.48
CA LYS A 34 10.52 -6.57 -1.67
C LYS A 34 9.97 -6.29 -0.26
N ASN A 35 10.16 -5.07 0.24
CA ASN A 35 9.71 -4.61 1.54
C ASN A 35 8.30 -4.01 1.50
N LEU A 36 7.77 -3.74 0.30
CA LEU A 36 6.41 -3.21 0.12
C LEU A 36 5.41 -4.36 0.01
N SER A 37 4.31 -4.28 0.75
CA SER A 37 3.22 -5.24 0.65
C SER A 37 1.87 -4.55 0.75
N ILE A 38 0.89 -5.10 0.01
CA ILE A 38 -0.50 -4.73 0.14
C ILE A 38 -1.17 -5.84 0.96
N VAL A 39 -1.91 -5.46 2.00
CA VAL A 39 -2.59 -6.39 2.91
C VAL A 39 -4.08 -6.12 2.83
N VAL A 40 -4.86 -7.09 2.36
CA VAL A 40 -6.33 -7.02 2.28
C VAL A 40 -6.91 -7.96 3.34
N ASN A 41 -7.73 -7.43 4.26
CA ASN A 41 -8.33 -8.18 5.37
C ASN A 41 -7.34 -9.03 6.18
N GLY A 42 -6.09 -8.57 6.28
CA GLY A 42 -5.02 -9.27 7.00
C GLY A 42 -4.23 -10.28 6.15
N ALA A 43 -4.66 -10.58 4.93
CA ALA A 43 -3.93 -11.41 3.99
C ALA A 43 -3.01 -10.55 3.11
N ARG A 44 -1.75 -10.95 2.96
CA ARG A 44 -0.85 -10.32 1.99
C ARG A 44 -1.31 -10.66 0.58
N VAL A 45 -1.48 -9.64 -0.25
CA VAL A 45 -1.74 -9.78 -1.68
C VAL A 45 -0.41 -9.57 -2.38
N ASP A 46 0.04 -10.61 -3.08
CA ASP A 46 1.41 -10.65 -3.58
C ASP A 46 1.62 -9.77 -4.83
N ARG A 47 2.68 -8.95 -4.70
CA ARG A 47 3.57 -8.34 -5.70
C ARG A 47 3.01 -7.24 -6.59
N VAL A 48 3.23 -6.01 -6.14
CA VAL A 48 3.43 -4.86 -7.05
C VAL A 48 4.77 -5.06 -7.78
N PRO A 49 4.80 -5.13 -9.12
CA PRO A 49 6.04 -5.35 -9.86
C PRO A 49 6.99 -4.14 -9.69
N PRO A 50 8.28 -4.35 -9.39
CA PRO A 50 9.25 -3.27 -9.36
C PRO A 50 9.62 -2.78 -10.77
N PRO A 51 9.99 -1.49 -10.94
CA PRO A 51 9.93 -0.44 -9.92
C PRO A 51 8.50 0.06 -9.70
N VAL A 52 8.23 0.62 -8.53
CA VAL A 52 6.97 1.33 -8.24
C VAL A 52 7.29 2.81 -8.07
N ARG A 53 6.79 3.62 -8.99
CA ARG A 53 7.06 5.06 -9.13
C ARG A 53 5.79 5.87 -8.88
N PRO A 54 5.90 7.18 -8.61
CA PRO A 54 4.72 8.04 -8.57
C PRO A 54 3.90 7.92 -9.86
N ASN A 55 2.58 7.82 -9.69
CA ASN A 55 1.54 7.52 -10.68
C ASN A 55 1.41 6.05 -11.14
N ASP A 56 2.25 5.14 -10.66
CA ASP A 56 1.99 3.71 -10.87
C ASP A 56 0.80 3.26 -10.03
N SER A 57 -0.05 2.42 -10.62
CA SER A 57 -1.24 1.90 -9.96
C SER A 57 -1.32 0.39 -10.04
N VAL A 58 -1.85 -0.21 -8.99
CA VAL A 58 -2.16 -1.64 -8.91
C VAL A 58 -3.60 -1.82 -8.47
N THR A 59 -4.16 -2.95 -8.83
CA THR A 59 -5.55 -3.27 -8.64
C THR A 59 -5.62 -4.54 -7.81
N VAL A 60 -6.34 -4.48 -6.69
CA VAL A 60 -6.50 -5.63 -5.77
C VAL A 60 -7.98 -5.95 -5.56
N PRO A 61 -8.34 -7.23 -5.39
CA PRO A 61 -9.70 -7.60 -5.03
C PRO A 61 -9.99 -7.09 -3.62
N ALA A 62 -10.84 -6.08 -3.50
CA ALA A 62 -11.27 -5.49 -2.25
C ALA A 62 -12.56 -4.68 -2.48
N SER A 63 -13.56 -4.94 -1.65
CA SER A 63 -14.85 -4.23 -1.62
C SER A 63 -14.80 -3.00 -0.71
N ALA A 64 -15.83 -2.16 -0.76
CA ALA A 64 -15.91 -0.94 0.05
C ALA A 64 -15.91 -1.18 1.58
N ASP A 65 -16.22 -2.40 2.01
CA ASP A 65 -16.21 -2.82 3.42
C ASP A 65 -14.88 -3.47 3.86
N ASP A 66 -13.99 -3.76 2.91
CA ASP A 66 -12.72 -4.42 3.19
C ASP A 66 -11.68 -3.43 3.75
N SER A 67 -10.79 -3.93 4.59
CA SER A 67 -9.63 -3.17 5.06
C SER A 67 -8.43 -3.47 4.18
N VAL A 68 -7.85 -2.44 3.58
CA VAL A 68 -6.60 -2.52 2.82
C VAL A 68 -5.52 -1.68 3.49
N ARG A 69 -4.34 -2.25 3.68
CA ARG A 69 -3.17 -1.57 4.26
C ARG A 69 -1.98 -1.70 3.34
N ILE A 70 -1.25 -0.62 3.17
CA ILE A 70 0.04 -0.62 2.50
C ILE A 70 1.11 -0.64 3.59
N VAL A 71 1.91 -1.70 3.61
CA VAL A 71 2.85 -1.98 4.70
C VAL A 71 4.27 -2.02 4.14
N TRP A 72 5.16 -1.32 4.82
CA TRP A 72 6.60 -1.40 4.66
C TRP A 72 7.17 -2.35 5.71
N TYR A 73 7.83 -3.42 5.30
CA TYR A 73 8.55 -4.34 6.17
C TYR A 73 10.03 -3.99 6.20
N GLY A 74 10.63 -3.96 7.39
CA GLY A 74 12.06 -3.77 7.55
C GLY A 74 12.81 -5.05 7.20
N ASP A 75 14.14 -4.99 7.27
CA ASP A 75 14.96 -6.20 7.14
C ASP A 75 14.70 -7.18 8.30
N ASP A 76 14.29 -6.67 9.47
CA ASP A 76 13.77 -7.49 10.56
C ASP A 76 12.25 -7.74 10.36
N PRO A 77 11.80 -9.01 10.38
CA PRO A 77 10.41 -9.37 10.08
C PRO A 77 9.40 -8.85 11.11
N GLU A 78 9.86 -8.48 12.31
CA GLU A 78 9.06 -7.89 13.38
C GLU A 78 8.91 -6.37 13.21
N CYS A 79 9.78 -5.74 12.41
CA CYS A 79 9.73 -4.32 12.12
C CYS A 79 8.87 -4.07 10.88
N SER A 80 7.73 -3.41 11.07
CA SER A 80 6.90 -2.96 9.97
C SER A 80 6.30 -1.59 10.25
N SER A 81 5.94 -0.88 9.19
CA SER A 81 5.27 0.41 9.25
C SER A 81 4.13 0.41 8.25
N VAL A 82 2.93 0.80 8.70
CA VAL A 82 1.81 1.07 7.80
C VAL A 82 2.08 2.43 7.15
N LEU A 83 2.15 2.46 5.82
CA LEU A 83 2.31 3.69 5.05
C LEU A 83 0.95 4.38 4.88
N ASP A 84 -0.07 3.61 4.51
CA ASP A 84 -1.42 4.11 4.31
C ASP A 84 -2.47 3.01 4.54
N THR A 85 -3.70 3.41 4.84
CA THR A 85 -4.83 2.53 5.10
C THR A 85 -6.07 3.00 4.37
N TYR A 86 -6.75 2.06 3.73
CA TYR A 86 -8.14 2.16 3.29
C TYR A 86 -9.00 1.28 4.20
N GLY A 87 -10.04 1.88 4.77
CA GLY A 87 -10.97 1.24 5.68
C GLY A 87 -12.39 1.22 5.14
N PRO A 88 -13.31 0.57 5.87
CA PRO A 88 -14.70 0.45 5.47
C PRO A 88 -15.34 1.83 5.21
N ASN A 89 -16.25 1.87 4.24
CA ASN A 89 -16.91 3.07 3.72
C ASN A 89 -15.95 4.07 3.04
N GLY A 90 -14.79 3.63 2.56
CA GLY A 90 -13.84 4.48 1.84
C GLY A 90 -13.02 5.41 2.72
N THR A 91 -12.88 5.09 4.00
CA THR A 91 -12.11 5.91 4.94
C THR A 91 -10.61 5.73 4.68
N THR A 92 -9.89 6.79 4.32
CA THR A 92 -8.43 6.73 4.12
C THR A 92 -7.69 7.38 5.30
N SER A 93 -6.59 6.77 5.76
CA SER A 93 -5.73 7.35 6.78
C SER A 93 -4.26 7.07 6.50
N ALA A 94 -3.55 8.12 6.07
CA ALA A 94 -2.11 8.10 5.94
C ALA A 94 -1.45 8.20 7.31
N VAL A 95 -0.52 7.30 7.62
CA VAL A 95 0.21 7.33 8.89
C VAL A 95 1.42 8.24 8.72
N ALA A 96 1.26 9.51 9.08
CA ALA A 96 2.30 10.52 8.96
C ALA A 96 3.62 10.08 9.65
N GLY A 97 4.73 10.40 9.00
CA GLY A 97 6.10 10.32 9.53
C GLY A 97 6.22 11.06 10.84
N ARG A 98 6.61 10.38 11.91
CA ARG A 98 7.29 11.02 13.03
C ARG A 98 8.74 10.58 13.01
#